data_AF-V6Z468-F1
#
_entry.id   AF-V6Z468-F1
#
_cell.length_a   1.000
_cell.length_b   1.000
_cell.length_c   1.000
_cell.angle_alpha   90.00
_cell.angle_beta   90.00
_cell.angle_gamma   90.00
#
_symmetry.space_group_name_H-M   'P 1'
#
loop_
_entity.id
_entity.type
_entity.pdbx_description
1 polymer ?
#
loop_
_entity_poly.entity_id
_entity_poly.type
_entity_poly.pdbx_seq_one_letter_code
_entity_poly.pdbx_strand_id
1 'polypeptide(L)'
;MHLFTDDEKILSKLSEKGNPLERLDAVMDWNIFLPLLSELFSRKDKVISRGGRPHLDYLIMFKVLLLQRLHNLSDDAMEYQLLDRISFRRFVGCHE
;
A
#
# COMPACT_ATOMS: atom_id res chain seq x y z
N MET A 1 13.87 7.03 -25.24
CA MET A 1 13.42 6.00 -24.28
C MET A 1 12.63 6.72 -23.19
N HIS A 2 11.31 6.79 -23.33
CA HIS A 2 10.40 7.66 -22.57
C HIS A 2 9.40 6.83 -21.74
N LEU A 3 9.81 5.67 -21.20
CA LEU A 3 8.92 4.77 -20.46
C LEU A 3 8.41 5.39 -19.14
N PHE A 4 9.20 6.23 -18.48
CA PHE A 4 8.85 6.85 -17.20
C PHE A 4 7.87 8.04 -17.29
N THR A 5 7.59 8.56 -18.50
CA THR A 5 6.61 9.64 -18.69
C THR A 5 5.17 9.16 -18.81
N ASP A 6 4.94 7.87 -19.02
CA ASP A 6 3.58 7.35 -19.17
C ASP A 6 2.89 7.12 -17.83
N ASP A 7 3.63 6.74 -16.79
CA ASP A 7 3.07 6.50 -15.46
C ASP A 7 2.41 7.75 -14.85
N GLU A 8 3.11 8.89 -14.85
CA GLU A 8 2.56 10.18 -14.40
C GLU A 8 1.36 10.62 -15.26
N LYS A 9 1.40 10.37 -16.58
CA LYS A 9 0.27 10.67 -17.47
C LYS A 9 -0.92 9.76 -17.20
N ILE A 10 -0.68 8.48 -16.92
CA ILE A 10 -1.71 7.51 -16.56
C ILE A 10 -2.33 7.91 -15.22
N LEU A 11 -1.52 8.27 -14.23
CA LEU A 11 -2.00 8.76 -12.93
C LEU A 11 -2.83 10.04 -13.08
N SER A 12 -2.37 11.02 -13.86
CA SER A 12 -3.15 12.23 -14.16
C SER A 12 -4.51 11.91 -14.78
N LYS A 13 -4.53 11.03 -15.80
CA LYS A 13 -5.79 10.59 -16.43
C LYS A 13 -6.70 9.82 -15.47
N LEU A 14 -6.14 9.04 -14.55
CA LEU A 14 -6.90 8.33 -13.52
C LEU A 14 -7.49 9.30 -12.49
N SER A 15 -6.73 10.34 -12.11
CA SER A 15 -7.20 11.41 -11.23
C SER A 15 -8.34 12.19 -11.87
N GLU A 16 -8.21 12.58 -13.14
CA GLU A 16 -9.29 13.22 -13.93
C GLU A 16 -10.57 12.38 -14.01
N LYS A 17 -10.43 11.05 -14.06
CA LYS A 17 -11.56 10.10 -14.05
C LYS A 17 -12.18 9.89 -12.67
N GLY A 18 -11.59 10.44 -11.62
CA GLY A 18 -12.06 10.31 -10.24
C GLY A 18 -11.63 9.00 -9.58
N ASN A 19 -10.32 8.75 -9.50
CA ASN A 19 -9.75 7.60 -8.81
C ASN A 19 -10.27 7.49 -7.36
N PRO A 20 -11.03 6.44 -7.01
CA PRO A 20 -11.62 6.31 -5.67
C PRO A 20 -10.56 6.11 -4.59
N LEU A 21 -9.40 5.52 -4.91
CA LEU A 21 -8.32 5.31 -3.95
C LEU A 21 -7.62 6.62 -3.59
N GLU A 22 -7.48 7.53 -4.55
CA GLU A 22 -6.95 8.88 -4.29
C GLU A 22 -7.89 9.67 -3.38
N ARG A 23 -9.21 9.58 -3.61
CA ARG A 23 -10.21 10.18 -2.72
C ARG A 23 -10.17 9.60 -1.31
N LEU A 24 -10.00 8.29 -1.20
CA LEU A 24 -9.87 7.62 0.10
C LEU A 24 -8.61 8.09 0.83
N ASP A 25 -7.48 8.17 0.13
CA ASP A 25 -6.21 8.62 0.69
C ASP A 25 -6.24 10.08 1.14
N ALA A 26 -6.98 10.93 0.43
CA ALA A 26 -7.14 12.35 0.78
C ALA A 26 -8.03 12.60 2.01
N VAL A 27 -8.97 11.70 2.31
CA VAL A 27 -9.92 11.86 3.42
C VAL A 27 -9.42 11.20 4.71
N MET A 28 -8.62 10.14 4.59
CA MET A 28 -8.15 9.36 5.73
C MET A 28 -6.80 9.83 6.25
N ASP A 29 -6.75 10.27 7.51
CA ASP A 29 -5.47 10.41 8.21
C ASP A 29 -4.97 9.03 8.65
N TRP A 30 -4.06 8.46 7.86
CA TRP A 30 -3.51 7.14 8.11
C TRP A 30 -2.63 7.05 9.37
N ASN A 31 -2.09 8.19 9.84
CA ASN A 31 -1.20 8.20 10.99
C ASN A 31 -1.90 7.80 12.29
N ILE A 32 -3.23 7.91 12.36
CA ILE A 32 -4.01 7.48 13.51
C ILE A 32 -3.87 5.98 13.79
N PHE A 33 -3.55 5.18 12.77
CA PHE A 33 -3.37 3.73 12.91
C PHE A 33 -1.96 3.38 13.38
N LEU A 34 -0.96 4.25 13.22
CA LEU A 34 0.43 3.94 13.55
C LEU A 34 0.62 3.54 15.03
N PRO A 35 0.04 4.23 16.03
CA PRO A 35 0.17 3.80 17.43
C PRO A 35 -0.43 2.42 17.67
N LEU A 36 -1.61 2.17 17.11
CA LEU A 36 -2.31 0.89 17.25
C LEU A 36 -1.54 -0.25 16.57
N LEU A 37 -1.08 -0.04 15.34
CA LEU A 37 -0.29 -1.01 14.59
C LEU A 37 1.04 -1.26 15.30
N SER A 38 1.70 -0.21 15.77
CA SER A 38 2.94 -0.32 16.52
C SER A 38 2.71 -1.13 17.79
N GLU A 39 1.63 -0.92 18.54
CA GLU A 39 1.33 -1.70 19.74
C GLU A 39 1.06 -3.18 19.41
N LEU A 40 0.19 -3.45 18.44
CA LEU A 40 -0.18 -4.81 18.03
C LEU A 40 1.03 -5.62 17.54
N PHE A 41 1.94 -4.97 16.82
CA PHE A 41 3.14 -5.59 16.29
C PHE A 41 4.40 -5.32 17.12
N SER A 42 4.28 -4.62 18.26
CA SER A 42 5.35 -4.42 19.24
C SER A 42 5.59 -5.75 19.93
N ARG A 43 6.57 -6.48 19.40
CA ARG A 43 6.97 -7.78 19.89
C ARG A 43 7.60 -7.65 21.28
N LYS A 44 6.81 -7.74 22.35
CA LYS A 44 7.34 -7.81 23.73
C LYS A 44 8.13 -9.10 24.00
N ASP A 45 7.86 -10.18 23.25
CA ASP A 45 8.42 -11.52 23.51
C ASP A 45 9.29 -12.13 22.39
N LYS A 46 9.56 -11.43 21.27
CA LYS A 46 10.46 -11.97 20.24
C LYS A 46 11.89 -11.51 20.45
N VAL A 47 12.78 -12.48 20.69
CA VAL A 47 14.20 -12.34 20.43
C VAL A 47 14.35 -11.91 18.97
N ILE A 48 14.80 -10.69 18.73
CA ILE A 48 15.16 -10.22 17.40
C ILE A 48 16.36 -11.06 16.97
N SER A 49 16.11 -12.15 16.22
CA SER A 49 17.19 -12.88 15.58
C SER A 49 17.95 -11.90 14.68
N ARG A 50 19.29 -11.92 14.73
CA ARG A 50 20.16 -11.04 13.93
C ARG A 50 20.06 -11.25 12.40
N GLY A 51 19.09 -12.02 11.92
CA GLY A 51 18.83 -12.29 10.50
C GLY A 51 17.35 -12.20 10.15
N GLY A 52 17.07 -11.72 8.93
CA GLY A 52 15.75 -11.52 8.33
C GLY A 52 15.63 -10.17 7.61
N ARG A 53 14.86 -10.10 6.51
CA ARG A 53 14.50 -8.82 5.87
C ARG A 53 13.70 -7.99 6.88
N PRO A 54 14.02 -6.70 7.09
CA PRO A 54 13.20 -5.82 7.92
C PRO A 54 11.73 -5.90 7.47
N HIS A 55 10.82 -5.83 8.42
CA HIS A 55 9.40 -5.67 8.09
C HIS A 55 9.20 -4.45 7.19
N LEU A 56 8.30 -4.58 6.21
CA LEU A 56 7.79 -3.42 5.50
C LEU A 56 7.02 -2.54 6.49
N ASP A 57 6.94 -1.23 6.23
CA ASP A 57 6.18 -0.30 7.07
C ASP A 57 4.78 -0.85 7.35
N TYR A 58 4.40 -0.89 8.63
CA TYR A 58 3.12 -1.42 9.09
C TYR A 58 1.94 -0.74 8.41
N LEU A 59 2.09 0.54 8.07
CA LEU A 59 1.05 1.30 7.39
C LEU A 59 0.82 0.81 5.95
N ILE A 60 1.89 0.47 5.25
CA ILE A 60 1.83 -0.09 3.90
C ILE A 60 1.14 -1.45 3.95
N MET A 61 1.53 -2.32 4.90
CA MET A 61 0.88 -3.62 5.08
C MET A 61 -0.61 -3.49 5.40
N PHE A 62 -0.98 -2.54 6.25
CA PHE A 62 -2.38 -2.26 6.56
C PHE A 62 -3.17 -1.81 5.32
N LYS A 63 -2.61 -0.90 4.50
CA LYS A 63 -3.23 -0.47 3.25
C LYS A 63 -3.40 -1.62 2.25
N VAL A 64 -2.45 -2.56 2.17
CA VAL A 64 -2.56 -3.77 1.34
C VAL A 64 -3.72 -4.65 1.82
N LEU A 65 -3.82 -4.94 3.12
CA LEU A 65 -4.93 -5.72 3.69
C LEU A 65 -6.28 -5.04 3.43
N LEU A 66 -6.34 -3.71 3.51
CA LEU A 66 -7.54 -2.94 3.19
C LEU A 66 -7.95 -3.13 1.71
N LEU A 67 -7.00 -3.04 0.77
CA LEU A 67 -7.28 -3.27 -0.65
C LEU A 67 -7.77 -4.71 -0.90
N GLN A 68 -7.14 -5.70 -0.27
CA GLN A 68 -7.60 -7.09 -0.36
C GLN A 68 -9.05 -7.22 0.08
N ARG A 69 -9.42 -6.56 1.20
CA ARG A 69 -10.77 -6.64 1.74
C ARG A 69 -11.80 -5.87 0.91
N LEU A 70 -11.43 -4.74 0.32
CA LEU A 70 -12.29 -3.93 -0.56
C LEU A 70 -12.57 -4.62 -1.90
N HIS A 71 -11.58 -5.34 -2.43
CA HIS A 71 -11.67 -6.02 -3.72
C HIS A 71 -11.89 -7.54 -3.62
N ASN A 72 -12.02 -8.06 -2.39
CA ASN A 72 -12.20 -9.48 -2.07
C ASN A 72 -11.15 -10.38 -2.74
N LEU A 73 -9.88 -9.97 -2.63
CA LEU A 73 -8.73 -10.63 -3.25
C LEU A 73 -8.04 -11.58 -2.28
N SER A 74 -7.48 -12.68 -2.82
CA SER A 74 -6.49 -13.50 -2.11
C SER A 74 -5.13 -12.81 -2.07
N ASP A 75 -4.18 -13.37 -1.29
CA ASP A 75 -2.79 -12.88 -1.25
C ASP A 75 -2.14 -12.91 -2.64
N ASP A 76 -2.26 -14.04 -3.35
CA ASP A 76 -1.72 -14.21 -4.70
C ASP A 76 -2.35 -13.23 -5.71
N ALA A 77 -3.67 -13.06 -5.66
CA ALA A 77 -4.35 -12.10 -6.52
C ALA A 77 -3.95 -10.66 -6.18
N MET A 78 -3.71 -10.34 -4.91
CA MET A 78 -3.27 -9.01 -4.48
C MET A 78 -1.88 -8.69 -5.03
N GLU A 79 -0.95 -9.63 -4.98
CA GLU A 79 0.39 -9.46 -5.53
C GLU A 79 0.32 -9.16 -7.03
N TYR A 80 -0.46 -9.94 -7.78
CA TYR A 80 -0.68 -9.68 -9.20
C TYR A 80 -1.26 -8.27 -9.45
N GLN A 81 -2.25 -7.86 -8.66
CA GLN A 81 -2.87 -6.54 -8.79
C GLN A 81 -1.91 -5.39 -8.44
N LEU A 82 -0.98 -5.57 -7.50
CA LEU A 82 0.07 -4.57 -7.21
C LEU A 82 1.06 -4.43 -8.37
N LEU A 83 1.37 -5.53 -9.07
CA LEU A 83 2.25 -5.50 -10.24
C LEU A 83 1.57 -4.85 -11.45
N ASP A 84 0.27 -5.10 -11.64
CA ASP A 84 -0.48 -4.64 -12.81
C ASP A 84 -1.00 -3.19 -12.65
N ARG A 85 -1.46 -2.81 -11.45
CA ARG A 85 -2.21 -1.57 -11.26
C ARG A 85 -1.41 -0.48 -10.56
N ILE A 86 -1.04 0.54 -11.34
CA ILE A 86 -0.33 1.71 -10.82
C ILE A 86 -1.11 2.48 -9.74
N SER A 87 -2.45 2.50 -9.82
CA SER A 87 -3.29 3.14 -8.80
C SER A 87 -3.21 2.43 -7.45
N PHE A 88 -3.01 1.11 -7.44
CA PHE A 88 -2.83 0.33 -6.22
C PHE A 88 -1.46 0.62 -5.62
N ARG A 89 -0.39 0.57 -6.45
CA ARG A 89 0.97 0.94 -6.02
C ARG A 89 1.04 2.33 -5.41
N ARG A 90 0.40 3.30 -6.09
CA ARG A 90 0.33 4.69 -5.64
C ARG A 90 -0.38 4.81 -4.29
N PHE A 91 -1.49 4.11 -4.11
CA PHE A 91 -2.27 4.13 -2.87
C PHE A 91 -1.51 3.54 -1.68
N VAL A 92 -0.89 2.37 -1.86
CA VAL A 92 -0.14 1.71 -0.77
C VAL A 92 1.22 2.35 -0.52
N GLY A 93 1.74 3.13 -1.46
CA GLY A 93 3.05 3.80 -1.34
C GLY A 93 4.23 2.91 -1.70
N CYS A 94 4.02 1.80 -2.42
CA CYS A 94 5.10 0.95 -2.92
C CYS A 94 5.51 1.41 -4.33
N HIS A 95 6.30 2.48 -4.39
CA HIS A 95 7.06 2.82 -5.60
C HIS A 95 8.48 2.27 -5.39
N GLU A 96 8.88 1.29 -6.20
CA GLU A 96 10.30 0.98 -6.40
C GLU A 96 10.94 2.00 -7.36
#